data_AF-A0A961DQE5-F1
#
_entry.id   AF-A0A961DQE5-F1
#
_cell.length_a   1.000
_cell.length_b   1.000
_cell.length_c   1.000
_cell.angle_alpha   90.00
_cell.angle_beta   90.00
_cell.angle_gamma   90.00
#
_symmetry.space_group_name_H-M   'P 1'
#
loop_
_entity.id
_entity.type
_entity.pdbx_description
1 polymer ?
#
loop_
_entity_poly.entity_id
_entity_poly.type
_entity_poly.pdbx_seq_one_letter_code
_entity_poly.pdbx_strand_id
1 'polypeptide(L)' 'MRIRNSIVVVTGAASGIGKALADRFEAEGAKTVVRADINVGDP' A
#
# COMPACT_ATOMS: atom_id res chain seq x y z
N MET A 1 -4.91 11.06 -8.12
CA MET A 1 -6.03 10.96 -7.15
C MET A 1 -6.03 12.15 -6.18
N ARG A 2 -7.07 12.34 -5.35
CA ARG A 2 -7.02 13.31 -4.22
C ARG A 2 -6.38 12.63 -3.00
N ILE A 3 -5.08 12.30 -3.08
CA ILE A 3 -4.39 11.46 -2.09
C ILE A 3 -3.42 12.23 -1.17
N ARG A 4 -3.04 13.45 -1.56
CA ARG A 4 -2.12 14.30 -0.79
C ARG A 4 -2.69 14.57 0.61
N ASN A 5 -1.82 14.48 1.62
CA ASN A 5 -2.17 14.59 3.04
C ASN A 5 -3.06 13.45 3.60
N SER A 6 -3.33 12.40 2.84
CA SER A 6 -4.10 11.24 3.31
C SER A 6 -3.20 10.12 3.82
N ILE A 7 -3.72 9.34 4.78
CA ILE A 7 -3.15 8.04 5.17
C ILE A 7 -3.90 6.96 4.39
N VAL A 8 -3.17 6.09 3.70
CA VAL A 8 -3.72 5.02 2.84
C VAL A 8 -3.32 3.67 3.40
N VAL A 9 -4.26 2.74 3.49
CA VAL A 9 -4.00 1.33 3.85
C VAL A 9 -4.27 0.46 2.63
N VAL A 10 -3.30 -0.36 2.24
CA VAL A 10 -3.43 -1.32 1.14
C VAL A 10 -3.27 -2.72 1.71
N THR A 11 -4.31 -3.56 1.59
CA THR A 11 -4.26 -4.99 1.94
C THR A 11 -3.79 -5.82 0.74
N GLY A 12 -3.16 -6.98 0.97
CA GLY A 12 -2.56 -7.77 -0.11
C GLY A 12 -1.37 -7.07 -0.78
N ALA A 13 -0.67 -6.22 -0.03
CA ALA A 13 0.34 -5.30 -0.56
C ALA A 13 1.73 -5.94 -0.77
N ALA A 14 1.93 -7.21 -0.42
CA ALA A 14 3.23 -7.88 -0.55
C ALA A 14 3.60 -8.15 -2.02
N SER A 15 2.61 -8.34 -2.91
CA SER A 15 2.87 -8.69 -4.31
C SER A 15 1.81 -8.20 -5.29
N GLY A 16 2.04 -8.44 -6.58
CA GLY A 16 1.08 -8.19 -7.66
C GLY A 16 0.49 -6.78 -7.66
N ILE A 17 -0.84 -6.72 -7.81
CA ILE A 17 -1.59 -5.46 -7.91
C ILE A 17 -1.52 -4.66 -6.61
N GLY A 18 -1.62 -5.31 -5.45
CA GLY A 18 -1.58 -4.61 -4.16
C GLY A 18 -0.24 -3.89 -3.96
N LYS A 19 0.88 -4.54 -4.30
CA LYS A 19 2.19 -3.91 -4.30
C LYS A 19 2.25 -2.70 -5.25
N ALA A 20 1.86 -2.88 -6.51
CA ALA A 20 1.90 -1.81 -7.51
C ALA A 20 1.00 -0.62 -7.13
N LEU A 21 -0.12 -0.87 -6.47
CA LEU A 21 -1.03 0.16 -5.99
C LEU A 21 -0.43 0.93 -4.81
N ALA A 22 0.21 0.25 -3.86
CA ALA A 22 0.94 0.89 -2.77
C ALA A 22 2.10 1.77 -3.30
N ASP A 23 2.90 1.24 -4.23
CA ASP A 23 3.96 1.99 -4.92
C ASP A 23 3.38 3.25 -5.60
N ARG A 24 2.20 3.13 -6.23
CA ARG A 24 1.53 4.25 -6.88
C ARG A 24 1.06 5.32 -5.90
N PHE A 25 0.50 4.95 -4.75
CA PHE A 25 0.06 5.92 -3.73
C PHE A 25 1.24 6.66 -3.09
N GLU A 26 2.36 5.97 -2.89
CA GLU A 26 3.62 6.60 -2.45
C GLU A 26 4.09 7.63 -3.49
N ALA A 27 4.14 7.24 -4.76
CA ALA A 27 4.54 8.12 -5.87
C ALA A 27 3.59 9.33 -6.07
N GLU A 28 2.30 9.19 -5.76
CA GLU A 28 1.32 10.28 -5.83
C GLU A 28 1.34 11.21 -4.60
N GLY A 29 2.18 10.94 -3.59
CA GLY A 29 2.40 11.82 -2.45
C GLY A 29 1.38 11.68 -1.33
N ALA A 30 0.91 10.46 -1.06
CA ALA A 30 0.19 10.17 0.18
C ALA A 30 1.05 10.55 1.40
N LYS A 31 0.41 11.02 2.48
CA LYS A 31 1.14 11.35 3.73
C LYS A 31 1.78 10.10 4.33
N THR A 32 1.09 8.97 4.24
CA THR A 32 1.55 7.68 4.73
C THR A 32 0.86 6.59 3.94
N VAL A 33 1.60 5.53 3.59
CA VAL A 33 1.05 4.31 3.00
C VAL A 33 1.38 3.15 3.92
N VAL A 34 0.35 2.49 4.43
CA VAL A 34 0.47 1.27 5.24
C VAL A 34 0.22 0.09 4.33
N ARG A 35 1.23 -0.75 4.17
CA ARG A 35 1.15 -2.01 3.45
C ARG A 35 0.82 -3.12 4.44
N ALA A 36 -0.35 -3.73 4.28
CA ALA A 36 -0.80 -4.83 5.09
C ALA A 36 -0.89 -6.09 4.24
N ASP A 37 -0.31 -7.18 4.71
CA ASP A 37 -0.38 -8.49 4.07
C ASP A 37 -0.35 -9.58 5.14
N ILE A 38 -0.88 -10.76 4.81
CA ILE A 38 -0.87 -11.91 5.70
C ILE A 38 -0.23 -13.05 4.91
N ASN A 39 0.98 -13.43 5.34
CA ASN A 39 1.61 -14.63 4.84
C ASN A 39 1.33 -15.77 5.82
N VAL A 40 0.44 -16.69 5.43
CA VAL A 40 0.03 -17.84 6.28
C VAL A 40 1.17 -18.88 6.42
N GLY A 41 2.31 -18.68 5.77
CA GLY A 41 3.49 -19.55 5.84
C GLY A 41 4.76 -18.90 6.41
N ASP A 42 4.71 -17.64 6.87
CA ASP A 42 5.79 -17.11 7.70
C ASP A 42 5.65 -17.70 9.12
N PRO A 43 6.76 -18.18 9.74
CA PRO A 43 6.72 -18.74 11.10
C PRO A 43 6.28 -17.74 12.16
#